data_AF-A0A920MQ57-F1
#
_entry.id   AF-A0A920MQ57-F1
#
_cell.length_a   1.000
_cell.length_b   1.000
_cell.length_c   1.000
_cell.angle_alpha   90.00
_cell.angle_beta   90.00
_cell.angle_gamma   90.00
#
_symmetry.space_group_name_H-M   'P 1'
#
loop_
_entity.id
_entity.type
_entity.pdbx_description
1 polymer ?
#
loop_
_entity_poly.entity_id
_entity_poly.type
_entity_poly.pdbx_seq_one_letter_code
_entity_poly.pdbx_strand_id
1 'polypeptide(L)'
;MFWLSNKARKELPKNSFSAKMYDFIFTSYKNNSDKNNWEKTRDEVYQRYQKNSSDGYSYNRPFDAGINFAASLISLFYGAGDILRTIKIGTLCGWDSDNPTATWGGLLGFMIGKEGIEREFDKNNFSDTYWIHRTRRNFPDHTPNIEGEDTFELMSKRGVNIIDRIVVEEIKGKVDHARVFGTSLSMNIRSYFILGNNGSWSFKISPGISFPQDISVSLALNASSNIEVR
;
A
#
# COMPACT_ATOMS: atom_id res chain seq x y z
N MET A 1 8.53 -0.56 7.94
CA MET A 1 7.06 -0.40 7.92
C MET A 1 6.53 0.70 8.83
N PHE A 2 6.89 0.73 10.13
CA PHE A 2 6.38 1.75 11.08
C PHE A 2 6.66 3.20 10.72
N TRP A 3 7.77 3.47 10.02
CA TRP A 3 8.03 4.82 9.51
C TRP A 3 6.92 5.29 8.55
N LEU A 4 6.47 4.41 7.63
CA LEU A 4 5.51 4.76 6.59
C LEU A 4 4.16 5.11 7.22
N SER A 5 3.71 4.26 8.14
CA SER A 5 2.49 4.47 8.89
C SER A 5 2.55 5.75 9.75
N ASN A 6 3.70 6.03 10.39
CA ASN A 6 3.89 7.24 11.18
C ASN A 6 3.95 8.51 10.34
N LYS A 7 4.42 8.43 9.09
CA LYS A 7 4.35 9.55 8.14
C LYS A 7 2.92 9.77 7.68
N ALA A 8 2.23 8.71 7.23
CA ALA A 8 0.84 8.79 6.80
C ALA A 8 -0.08 9.35 7.90
N ARG A 9 0.15 8.97 9.16
CA ARG A 9 -0.57 9.52 10.32
C ARG A 9 -0.51 11.04 10.41
N LYS A 10 0.56 11.70 9.96
CA LYS A 10 0.70 13.17 10.01
C LYS A 10 -0.23 13.89 9.03
N GLU A 11 -0.69 13.19 7.99
CA GLU A 11 -1.63 13.73 7.01
C GLU A 11 -3.09 13.67 7.52
N LEU A 12 -3.37 12.90 8.56
CA LEU A 12 -4.72 12.81 9.14
C LEU A 12 -5.01 14.03 10.02
N PRO A 13 -6.21 14.64 9.92
CA PRO A 13 -6.63 15.72 10.80
C PRO A 13 -6.54 15.26 12.27
N LYS A 14 -5.83 16.02 13.11
CA LYS A 14 -5.45 15.60 14.47
C LYS A 14 -6.61 15.09 15.32
N ASN A 15 -7.79 15.68 15.17
CA ASN A 15 -8.97 15.37 16.00
C ASN A 15 -9.94 14.35 15.37
N SER A 16 -9.65 13.84 14.16
CA SER A 16 -10.48 12.86 13.47
C SER A 16 -10.47 11.50 14.18
N PHE A 17 -11.53 10.70 13.98
CA PHE A 17 -11.59 9.35 14.56
C PHE A 17 -10.46 8.47 14.01
N SER A 18 -10.07 8.63 12.74
CA SER A 18 -9.01 7.85 12.09
C SER A 18 -7.64 8.14 12.69
N ALA A 19 -7.34 9.41 12.99
CA ALA A 19 -6.14 9.82 13.72
C ALA A 19 -6.07 9.18 15.12
N LYS A 20 -7.15 9.27 15.90
CA LYS A 20 -7.23 8.70 17.26
C LYS A 20 -7.16 7.17 17.25
N MET A 21 -7.80 6.54 16.28
CA MET A 21 -7.79 5.09 16.08
C MET A 21 -6.39 4.58 15.73
N TYR A 22 -5.67 5.29 14.86
CA TYR A 22 -4.25 5.00 14.63
C TYR A 22 -3.44 5.07 15.92
N ASP A 23 -3.56 6.17 16.66
CA ASP A 23 -2.75 6.39 17.87
C ASP A 23 -3.04 5.34 18.95
N PHE A 24 -4.31 4.97 19.09
CA PHE A 24 -4.76 3.91 19.99
C PHE A 24 -4.16 2.56 19.61
N ILE A 25 -4.32 2.11 18.37
CA ILE A 25 -3.85 0.80 17.90
C ILE A 25 -2.33 0.75 17.94
N PHE A 26 -1.64 1.81 17.52
CA PHE A 26 -0.18 1.87 17.59
C PHE A 26 0.32 1.83 19.04
N THR A 27 -0.38 2.46 19.97
CA THR A 27 -0.06 2.40 21.41
C THR A 27 -0.31 1.01 21.99
N SER A 28 -1.46 0.40 21.67
CA SER A 28 -1.78 -0.98 22.04
C SER A 28 -0.71 -1.95 21.53
N TYR A 29 -0.35 -1.84 20.25
CA TYR A 29 0.74 -2.61 19.65
C TYR A 29 2.05 -2.42 20.42
N LYS A 30 2.48 -1.18 20.71
CA LYS A 30 3.72 -0.92 21.45
C LYS A 30 3.71 -1.55 22.85
N ASN A 31 2.59 -1.42 23.56
CA ASN A 31 2.43 -1.88 24.94
C ASN A 31 2.24 -3.40 25.06
N ASN A 32 1.84 -4.06 23.97
CA ASN A 32 1.74 -5.50 23.94
C ASN A 32 3.14 -6.13 23.87
N SER A 33 3.63 -6.73 24.95
CA SER A 33 4.94 -7.38 24.99
C SER A 33 5.00 -8.63 24.11
N ASP A 34 3.88 -9.32 23.90
CA ASP A 34 3.78 -10.49 23.03
C ASP A 34 3.28 -10.09 21.64
N LYS A 35 4.20 -9.99 20.68
CA LYS A 35 3.87 -9.65 19.28
C LYS A 35 3.19 -10.80 18.51
N ASN A 36 3.02 -11.97 19.12
CA ASN A 36 2.20 -13.04 18.54
C ASN A 36 0.74 -12.97 18.97
N ASN A 37 0.44 -12.29 20.08
CA ASN A 37 -0.92 -12.09 20.55
C ASN A 37 -1.52 -10.79 19.96
N TRP A 38 -1.69 -10.76 18.64
CA TRP A 38 -2.31 -9.64 17.94
C TRP A 38 -3.82 -9.52 18.26
N GLU A 39 -4.43 -10.65 18.63
CA GLU A 39 -5.82 -10.79 19.06
C GLU A 39 -6.12 -9.86 20.25
N LYS A 40 -5.17 -9.67 21.16
CA LYS A 40 -5.30 -8.69 22.26
C LYS A 40 -5.64 -7.29 21.76
N THR A 41 -4.89 -6.75 20.80
CA THR A 41 -5.18 -5.42 20.24
C THR A 41 -6.49 -5.42 19.47
N ARG A 42 -6.80 -6.52 18.77
CA ARG A 42 -8.07 -6.68 18.06
C ARG A 42 -9.27 -6.64 19.01
N ASP A 43 -9.16 -7.27 20.18
CA ASP A 43 -10.21 -7.26 21.20
C ASP A 43 -10.36 -5.90 21.88
N GLU A 44 -9.24 -5.20 22.11
CA GLU A 44 -9.26 -3.81 22.56
C GLU A 44 -9.97 -2.89 21.55
N VAL A 45 -9.74 -3.07 20.24
CA VAL A 45 -10.45 -2.37 19.16
C VAL A 45 -11.95 -2.72 19.16
N TYR A 46 -12.29 -4.00 19.30
CA TYR A 46 -13.68 -4.46 19.37
C TYR A 46 -14.43 -3.77 20.52
N GLN A 47 -13.84 -3.73 21.72
CA GLN A 47 -14.45 -3.06 22.86
C GLN A 47 -14.58 -1.55 22.62
N ARG A 48 -13.50 -0.90 22.20
CA ARG A 48 -13.46 0.56 22.06
C ARG A 48 -14.39 1.09 20.97
N TYR A 49 -14.39 0.48 19.79
CA TYR A 49 -15.02 1.02 18.59
C TYR A 49 -16.31 0.33 18.19
N GLN A 50 -16.40 -1.00 18.35
CA GLN A 50 -17.62 -1.73 18.00
C GLN A 50 -18.65 -1.74 19.14
N LYS A 51 -18.23 -1.89 20.39
CA LYS A 51 -19.15 -1.89 21.55
C LYS A 51 -19.43 -0.48 22.08
N ASN A 52 -18.39 0.33 22.24
CA ASN A 52 -18.48 1.59 22.99
C ASN A 52 -18.59 2.85 22.11
N SER A 53 -18.50 2.74 20.78
CA SER A 53 -18.58 3.87 19.84
C SER A 53 -17.71 5.07 20.24
N SER A 54 -16.43 4.83 20.49
CA SER A 54 -15.49 5.85 20.98
C SER A 54 -14.95 6.78 19.89
N ASP A 55 -14.35 7.90 20.31
CA ASP A 55 -13.59 8.83 19.46
C ASP A 55 -14.38 9.49 18.30
N GLY A 56 -15.71 9.49 18.41
CA GLY A 56 -16.60 10.04 17.37
C GLY A 56 -16.81 9.09 16.19
N TYR A 57 -16.46 7.81 16.33
CA TYR A 57 -16.79 6.75 15.38
C TYR A 57 -17.95 5.91 15.90
N SER A 58 -18.99 5.74 15.08
CA SER A 58 -20.12 4.86 15.38
C SER A 58 -20.09 3.68 14.42
N TYR A 59 -19.85 2.49 14.98
CA TYR A 59 -19.91 1.25 14.21
C TYR A 59 -21.36 0.90 13.84
N ASN A 60 -21.59 0.51 12.59
CA ASN A 60 -22.89 0.12 12.06
C ASN A 60 -22.84 -1.23 11.34
N ARG A 61 -21.79 -1.47 10.54
CA ARG A 61 -21.64 -2.66 9.71
C ARG A 61 -20.20 -3.19 9.72
N PRO A 62 -20.00 -4.50 9.50
CA PRO A 62 -18.67 -5.09 9.45
C PRO A 62 -17.81 -4.54 8.29
N PHE A 63 -18.43 -3.98 7.25
CA PHE A 63 -17.76 -3.35 6.10
C PHE A 63 -17.57 -1.83 6.24
N ASP A 64 -17.75 -1.27 7.45
CA ASP A 64 -17.51 0.15 7.67
C ASP A 64 -16.02 0.50 7.48
N ALA A 65 -15.74 1.63 6.82
CA ALA A 65 -14.37 2.05 6.54
C ALA A 65 -13.52 2.22 7.82
N GLY A 66 -14.11 2.68 8.92
CA GLY A 66 -13.40 2.89 10.19
C GLY A 66 -12.91 1.58 10.81
N ILE A 67 -13.77 0.58 10.95
CA ILE A 67 -13.35 -0.70 11.56
C ILE A 67 -12.37 -1.47 10.68
N ASN A 68 -12.50 -1.37 9.35
CA ASN A 68 -11.56 -2.01 8.43
C ASN A 68 -10.23 -1.27 8.34
N PHE A 69 -10.23 0.05 8.56
CA PHE A 69 -9.00 0.80 8.82
C PHE A 69 -8.31 0.30 10.10
N ALA A 70 -9.06 0.01 11.17
CA ALA A 70 -8.49 -0.58 12.40
C ALA A 70 -7.89 -1.98 12.14
N ALA A 71 -8.61 -2.87 11.46
CA ALA A 71 -8.12 -4.20 11.07
C ALA A 71 -6.88 -4.13 10.18
N SER A 72 -6.82 -3.14 9.28
CA SER A 72 -5.64 -2.84 8.46
C SER A 72 -4.45 -2.44 9.32
N LEU A 73 -4.62 -1.58 10.33
CA LEU A 73 -3.51 -1.21 11.22
C LEU A 73 -3.01 -2.38 12.08
N ILE A 74 -3.91 -3.22 12.59
CA ILE A 74 -3.55 -4.42 13.35
C ILE A 74 -2.69 -5.34 12.48
N SER A 75 -3.18 -5.70 11.29
CA SER A 75 -2.46 -6.58 10.36
C SER A 75 -1.12 -5.99 9.92
N LEU A 76 -1.05 -4.69 9.66
CA LEU A 76 0.21 -4.01 9.32
C LEU A 76 1.24 -4.10 10.45
N PHE A 77 0.84 -3.77 11.68
CA PHE A 77 1.78 -3.65 12.78
C PHE A 77 2.27 -5.01 13.27
N TYR A 78 1.37 -5.98 13.40
CA TYR A 78 1.71 -7.32 13.85
C TYR A 78 2.25 -8.21 12.74
N GLY A 79 1.97 -7.89 11.47
CA GLY A 79 2.60 -8.51 10.31
C GLY A 79 4.02 -7.99 10.05
N ALA A 80 4.35 -6.77 10.49
CA ALA A 80 5.70 -6.21 10.50
C ALA A 80 6.43 -6.19 9.13
N GLY A 81 5.69 -6.27 8.02
CA GLY A 81 6.24 -6.32 6.66
C GLY A 81 6.44 -7.74 6.11
N ASP A 82 6.22 -8.78 6.91
CA ASP A 82 6.11 -10.16 6.44
C ASP A 82 4.74 -10.33 5.74
N ILE A 83 4.75 -10.66 4.44
CA ILE A 83 3.52 -10.68 3.64
C ILE A 83 2.58 -11.82 4.06
N LEU A 84 3.11 -13.01 4.34
CA LEU A 84 2.30 -14.17 4.73
C LEU A 84 1.62 -13.92 6.08
N ARG A 85 2.39 -13.42 7.05
CA ARG A 85 1.89 -13.07 8.38
C ARG A 85 0.89 -11.93 8.30
N THR A 86 1.15 -10.90 7.50
CA THR A 86 0.24 -9.76 7.32
C THR A 86 -1.09 -10.20 6.72
N ILE A 87 -1.06 -11.03 5.67
CA ILE A 87 -2.26 -11.60 5.03
C ILE A 87 -3.02 -12.48 6.01
N LYS A 88 -2.32 -13.35 6.76
CA LYS A 88 -2.93 -14.22 7.77
C LYS A 88 -3.66 -13.40 8.83
N ILE A 89 -3.02 -12.38 9.40
CA ILE A 89 -3.65 -11.53 10.42
C ILE A 89 -4.81 -10.73 9.81
N GLY A 90 -4.64 -10.15 8.61
CA GLY A 90 -5.70 -9.43 7.91
C GLY A 90 -6.95 -10.28 7.70
N THR A 91 -6.76 -11.56 7.31
CA THR A 91 -7.82 -12.53 7.13
C THR A 91 -8.49 -12.89 8.47
N LEU A 92 -7.70 -13.12 9.52
CA LEU A 92 -8.18 -13.60 10.81
C LEU A 92 -8.72 -12.50 11.74
N CYS A 93 -8.45 -11.22 11.46
CA CYS A 93 -9.05 -10.09 12.18
C CYS A 93 -10.60 -10.11 12.13
N GLY A 94 -11.18 -10.72 11.10
CA GLY A 94 -12.62 -10.78 10.85
C GLY A 94 -13.10 -9.56 10.07
N TRP A 95 -14.26 -9.00 10.45
CA TRP A 95 -14.92 -7.89 9.74
C TRP A 95 -14.88 -8.07 8.21
N ASP A 96 -14.53 -7.05 7.42
CA ASP A 96 -14.41 -7.13 5.97
C ASP A 96 -13.02 -7.66 5.58
N SER A 97 -12.79 -8.94 5.90
CA SER A 97 -11.44 -9.54 5.91
C SER A 97 -10.67 -9.45 4.58
N ASP A 98 -11.36 -9.35 3.45
CA ASP A 98 -10.75 -9.15 2.14
C ASP A 98 -10.16 -7.75 1.98
N ASN A 99 -10.74 -6.71 2.59
CA ASN A 99 -10.32 -5.33 2.43
C ASN A 99 -8.90 -5.03 3.01
N PRO A 100 -8.60 -5.29 4.30
CA PRO A 100 -7.24 -5.18 4.83
C PRO A 100 -6.25 -6.10 4.11
N THR A 101 -6.69 -7.31 3.78
CA THR A 101 -5.84 -8.34 3.18
C THR A 101 -5.43 -7.97 1.76
N ALA A 102 -6.37 -7.52 0.92
CA ALA A 102 -6.09 -7.04 -0.42
C ALA A 102 -5.23 -5.77 -0.40
N THR A 103 -5.49 -4.86 0.56
CA THR A 103 -4.72 -3.62 0.72
C THR A 103 -3.24 -3.92 0.98
N TRP A 104 -2.94 -4.78 1.96
CA TRP A 104 -1.55 -5.10 2.28
C TRP A 104 -0.92 -6.10 1.33
N GLY A 105 -1.69 -7.07 0.82
CA GLY A 105 -1.21 -7.96 -0.24
C GLY A 105 -0.76 -7.19 -1.47
N GLY A 106 -1.54 -6.18 -1.89
CA GLY A 106 -1.17 -5.28 -2.98
C GLY A 106 0.08 -4.45 -2.67
N LEU A 107 0.11 -3.74 -1.53
CA LEU A 107 1.25 -2.86 -1.21
C LEU A 107 2.55 -3.63 -0.94
N LEU A 108 2.50 -4.67 -0.09
CA LEU A 108 3.69 -5.46 0.24
C LEU A 108 4.14 -6.29 -0.96
N GLY A 109 3.19 -6.85 -1.73
CA GLY A 109 3.49 -7.56 -2.97
C GLY A 109 4.17 -6.66 -4.01
N PHE A 110 3.70 -5.42 -4.15
CA PHE A 110 4.37 -4.42 -4.99
C PHE A 110 5.80 -4.14 -4.51
N MET A 111 6.02 -4.02 -3.21
CA MET A 111 7.34 -3.75 -2.64
C MET A 111 8.36 -4.89 -2.83
N ILE A 112 7.91 -6.14 -2.75
CA ILE A 112 8.80 -7.32 -2.89
C ILE A 112 8.88 -7.84 -4.33
N GLY A 113 8.01 -7.38 -5.22
CA GLY A 113 7.94 -7.79 -6.62
C GLY A 113 7.43 -9.23 -6.82
N LYS A 114 7.28 -9.61 -8.09
CA LYS A 114 6.79 -10.94 -8.49
C LYS A 114 7.66 -12.07 -7.91
N GLU A 115 8.98 -11.97 -8.06
CA GLU A 115 9.93 -12.97 -7.55
C GLU A 115 9.87 -13.10 -6.03
N GLY A 116 9.64 -11.97 -5.33
CA GLY A 116 9.38 -11.97 -3.91
C GLY A 116 8.14 -12.79 -3.57
N ILE A 117 7.01 -12.50 -4.25
CA ILE A 117 5.77 -13.27 -4.08
C ILE A 117 5.98 -14.76 -4.35
N GLU A 118 6.67 -15.11 -5.44
CA GLU A 118 6.93 -16.51 -5.80
C GLU A 118 7.73 -17.25 -4.73
N ARG A 119 8.74 -16.59 -4.17
CA ARG A 119 9.53 -17.13 -3.07
C ARG A 119 8.73 -17.27 -1.78
N GLU A 120 8.00 -16.24 -1.37
CA GLU A 120 7.24 -16.28 -0.10
C GLU A 120 6.13 -17.35 -0.14
N PHE A 121 5.50 -17.57 -1.30
CA PHE A 121 4.43 -18.57 -1.44
C PHE A 121 4.91 -19.95 -1.92
N ASP A 122 6.22 -20.14 -2.11
CA ASP A 122 6.82 -21.35 -2.68
C ASP A 122 6.11 -21.81 -3.97
N LYS A 123 5.87 -20.85 -4.87
CA LYS A 123 5.08 -21.05 -6.09
C LYS A 123 5.59 -20.17 -7.22
N ASN A 124 5.98 -20.77 -8.34
CA ASN A 124 6.54 -20.08 -9.51
C ASN A 124 5.60 -20.05 -10.75
N ASN A 125 4.37 -20.52 -10.59
CA ASN A 125 3.40 -20.65 -11.69
C ASN A 125 2.10 -19.89 -11.39
N PHE A 126 2.21 -18.67 -10.88
CA PHE A 126 1.04 -17.79 -10.77
C PHE A 126 0.47 -17.49 -12.15
N SER A 127 -0.86 -17.49 -12.26
CA SER A 127 -1.53 -17.07 -13.48
C SER A 127 -1.20 -15.60 -13.77
N ASP A 128 -0.88 -15.31 -15.03
CA ASP A 128 -0.80 -13.93 -15.50
C ASP A 128 -2.14 -13.42 -16.05
N THR A 129 -3.11 -14.31 -16.27
CA THR A 129 -4.42 -13.95 -16.84
C THR A 129 -5.41 -13.54 -15.77
N TYR A 130 -6.29 -12.59 -16.12
CA TYR A 130 -7.29 -12.03 -15.23
C TYR A 130 -8.70 -12.21 -15.80
N TRP A 131 -9.62 -12.61 -14.91
CA TRP A 131 -11.01 -12.93 -15.23
C TRP A 131 -11.95 -12.01 -14.47
N ILE A 132 -12.46 -10.99 -15.14
CA ILE A 132 -13.42 -10.05 -14.56
C ILE A 132 -14.86 -10.36 -15.00
N HIS A 133 -15.08 -11.02 -16.14
CA HIS A 133 -16.42 -11.20 -16.71
C HIS A 133 -17.37 -12.00 -15.82
N ARG A 134 -16.84 -12.79 -14.88
CA ARG A 134 -17.64 -13.44 -13.83
C ARG A 134 -18.49 -12.45 -13.03
N THR A 135 -17.98 -11.24 -12.77
CA THR A 135 -18.65 -10.25 -11.92
C THR A 135 -18.94 -8.92 -12.63
N ARG A 136 -18.21 -8.58 -13.71
CA ARG A 136 -18.44 -7.36 -14.50
C ARG A 136 -18.46 -7.68 -15.99
N ARG A 137 -19.63 -7.53 -16.60
CA ARG A 137 -19.83 -7.73 -18.05
C ARG A 137 -19.39 -6.48 -18.83
N ASN A 138 -19.22 -6.63 -20.14
CA ASN A 138 -18.91 -5.55 -21.10
C ASN A 138 -17.51 -4.94 -20.99
N PHE A 139 -16.56 -5.58 -20.30
CA PHE A 139 -15.15 -5.23 -20.45
C PHE A 139 -14.62 -5.81 -21.77
N PRO A 140 -13.79 -5.07 -22.52
CA PRO A 140 -13.16 -5.61 -23.72
C PRO A 140 -12.28 -6.81 -23.38
N ASP A 141 -12.29 -7.82 -24.25
CA ASP A 141 -11.34 -8.92 -24.20
C ASP A 141 -10.02 -8.47 -24.86
N HIS A 142 -8.96 -8.42 -24.07
CA HIS A 142 -7.62 -8.05 -24.50
C HIS A 142 -6.74 -9.25 -24.84
N THR A 143 -7.22 -10.47 -24.61
CA THR A 143 -6.51 -11.73 -24.85
C THR A 143 -7.37 -12.75 -25.62
N PRO A 144 -7.81 -12.43 -26.86
CA PRO A 144 -8.65 -13.35 -27.62
C PRO A 144 -7.97 -14.71 -27.78
N ASN A 145 -8.73 -15.78 -27.58
CA ASN A 145 -8.30 -17.18 -27.65
C ASN A 145 -7.41 -17.67 -26.49
N ILE A 146 -7.27 -16.90 -25.41
CA ILE A 146 -6.61 -17.32 -24.17
C ILE A 146 -7.66 -17.31 -23.03
N GLU A 147 -7.54 -18.21 -22.06
CA GLU A 147 -8.37 -18.17 -20.84
C GLU A 147 -8.12 -16.88 -20.04
N GLY A 148 -9.05 -15.94 -20.11
CA GLY A 148 -9.04 -14.67 -19.41
C GLY A 148 -9.31 -13.52 -20.36
N GLU A 149 -9.71 -12.37 -19.81
CA GLU A 149 -10.03 -11.20 -20.63
C GLU A 149 -8.90 -10.16 -20.63
N ASP A 150 -7.84 -10.42 -19.87
CA ASP A 150 -6.66 -9.56 -19.76
C ASP A 150 -5.46 -10.32 -19.19
N THR A 151 -4.30 -9.66 -19.18
CA THR A 151 -3.15 -10.08 -18.38
C THR A 151 -2.67 -8.97 -17.44
N PHE A 152 -1.97 -9.33 -16.36
CA PHE A 152 -1.36 -8.31 -15.48
C PHE A 152 -0.34 -7.46 -16.24
N GLU A 153 0.40 -8.04 -17.18
CA GLU A 153 1.31 -7.28 -18.04
C GLU A 153 0.56 -6.24 -18.88
N LEU A 154 -0.50 -6.64 -19.60
CA LEU A 154 -1.27 -5.72 -20.46
C LEU A 154 -1.99 -4.65 -19.62
N MET A 155 -2.58 -5.03 -18.49
CA MET A 155 -3.14 -4.09 -17.51
C MET A 155 -2.10 -3.07 -17.04
N SER A 156 -0.89 -3.52 -16.70
CA SER A 156 0.17 -2.63 -16.22
C SER A 156 0.62 -1.62 -17.29
N LYS A 157 0.77 -2.05 -18.55
CA LYS A 157 1.12 -1.17 -19.68
C LYS A 157 0.08 -0.07 -19.88
N ARG A 158 -1.21 -0.43 -19.83
CA ARG A 158 -2.31 0.55 -19.93
C ARG A 158 -2.34 1.49 -18.73
N GLY A 159 -2.14 0.96 -17.51
CA GLY A 159 -2.08 1.74 -16.29
C GLY A 159 -0.96 2.78 -16.29
N VAL A 160 0.25 2.40 -16.73
CA VAL A 160 1.39 3.29 -16.87
C VAL A 160 1.10 4.45 -17.83
N ASN A 161 0.48 4.17 -18.98
CA ASN A 161 0.10 5.22 -19.93
C ASN A 161 -0.93 6.20 -19.34
N ILE A 162 -1.85 5.72 -18.51
CA ILE A 162 -2.81 6.59 -17.80
C ILE A 162 -2.06 7.50 -16.82
N ILE A 163 -1.10 6.96 -16.06
CA ILE A 163 -0.29 7.75 -15.12
C ILE A 163 0.50 8.83 -15.87
N ASP A 164 1.16 8.48 -16.96
CA ASP A 164 1.90 9.44 -17.78
C ASP A 164 1.02 10.60 -18.23
N ARG A 165 -0.20 10.29 -18.71
CA ARG A 165 -1.18 11.29 -19.13
C ARG A 165 -1.61 12.18 -17.98
N ILE A 166 -1.92 11.63 -16.82
CA ILE A 166 -2.25 12.44 -15.63
C ILE A 166 -1.10 13.38 -15.27
N VAL A 167 0.14 12.87 -15.29
CA VAL A 167 1.32 13.69 -14.96
C VAL A 167 1.48 14.85 -15.93
N VAL A 168 1.37 14.61 -17.25
CA VAL A 168 1.56 15.64 -18.27
C VAL A 168 0.35 16.58 -18.39
N GLU A 169 -0.85 16.02 -18.49
CA GLU A 169 -2.08 16.73 -18.83
C GLU A 169 -2.67 17.44 -17.61
N GLU A 170 -2.72 16.80 -16.44
CA GLU A 170 -3.40 17.34 -15.25
C GLU A 170 -2.44 18.03 -14.29
N ILE A 171 -1.31 17.37 -13.98
CA ILE A 171 -0.33 17.85 -12.99
C ILE A 171 0.69 18.81 -13.62
N LYS A 172 0.69 18.95 -14.96
CA LYS A 172 1.63 19.77 -15.74
C LYS A 172 3.10 19.42 -15.46
N GLY A 173 3.35 18.16 -15.14
CA GLY A 173 4.67 17.57 -14.96
C GLY A 173 5.29 17.10 -16.28
N LYS A 174 6.41 16.37 -16.17
CA LYS A 174 7.12 15.72 -17.28
C LYS A 174 7.41 14.27 -16.95
N VAL A 175 7.38 13.43 -17.98
CA VAL A 175 7.75 12.00 -17.91
C VAL A 175 9.09 11.85 -18.62
N ASP A 176 10.04 11.20 -17.96
CA ASP A 176 11.29 10.77 -18.57
C ASP A 176 11.24 9.25 -18.82
N HIS A 177 11.41 8.87 -20.09
CA HIS A 177 11.38 7.49 -20.54
C HIS A 177 12.80 6.85 -20.59
N ALA A 178 13.86 7.59 -20.25
CA ALA A 178 15.24 7.22 -20.59
C ALA A 178 16.04 6.50 -19.50
N ARG A 179 15.50 6.21 -18.30
CA ARG A 179 16.26 5.55 -17.21
C ARG A 179 15.90 4.06 -17.06
N VAL A 180 16.67 3.21 -17.74
CA VAL A 180 16.78 1.78 -17.40
C VAL A 180 17.86 1.64 -16.33
N PHE A 181 17.47 1.38 -15.08
CA PHE A 181 18.46 1.00 -14.07
C PHE A 181 18.81 -0.48 -14.26
N GLY A 182 20.05 -0.72 -14.69
CA GLY A 182 20.62 -2.05 -14.85
C GLY A 182 20.76 -2.76 -13.50
N THR A 183 19.75 -3.53 -13.15
CA THR A 183 19.89 -4.78 -12.38
C THR A 183 19.19 -5.86 -13.19
N SER A 184 19.52 -7.14 -12.97
CA SER A 184 19.23 -8.27 -13.89
C SER A 184 17.75 -8.59 -14.17
N LEU A 185 16.83 -7.69 -13.86
CA LEU A 185 15.47 -7.65 -14.37
C LEU A 185 15.25 -6.30 -15.05
N SER A 186 14.91 -6.34 -16.34
CA SER A 186 14.52 -5.16 -17.12
C SER A 186 13.15 -4.63 -16.64
N MET A 187 13.10 -4.00 -15.47
CA MET A 187 12.02 -3.08 -15.12
C MET A 187 12.36 -1.70 -15.72
N ASN A 188 11.57 -1.27 -16.71
CA ASN A 188 11.60 0.11 -17.19
C ASN A 188 11.05 1.01 -16.07
N ILE A 189 11.91 1.55 -15.22
CA ILE A 189 11.53 2.47 -14.15
C ILE A 189 11.32 3.86 -14.76
N ARG A 190 10.08 4.35 -14.74
CA ARG A 190 9.73 5.69 -15.20
C ARG A 190 9.97 6.72 -14.10
N SER A 191 10.59 7.83 -14.48
CA SER A 191 10.78 8.97 -13.57
C SER A 191 9.76 10.05 -13.89
N TYR A 192 9.08 10.52 -12.85
CA TYR A 192 8.06 11.57 -12.95
C TYR A 192 8.56 12.86 -12.28
N PHE A 193 8.45 13.99 -12.97
CA PHE A 193 8.87 15.30 -12.48
C PHE A 193 7.67 16.25 -12.41
N ILE A 194 7.51 16.97 -11.30
CA ILE A 194 6.41 17.91 -11.08
C ILE A 194 6.96 19.31 -10.84
N LEU A 195 6.39 20.32 -11.51
CA LEU A 195 6.66 21.73 -11.27
C LEU A 195 6.04 22.18 -9.94
N GLY A 196 6.85 22.72 -9.04
CA GLY A 196 6.36 23.36 -7.83
C GLY A 196 5.78 24.75 -8.12
N ASN A 197 4.88 25.22 -7.25
CA ASN A 197 4.20 26.53 -7.34
C ASN A 197 5.14 27.75 -7.36
N ASN A 198 6.44 27.57 -7.12
CA ASN A 198 7.48 28.60 -7.11
C ASN A 198 8.37 28.58 -8.37
N GLY A 199 7.98 27.84 -9.42
CA GLY A 199 8.77 27.74 -10.66
C GLY A 199 10.00 26.83 -10.56
N SER A 200 10.18 26.12 -9.45
CA SER A 200 11.25 25.12 -9.28
C SER A 200 10.73 23.70 -9.52
N TRP A 201 11.50 22.88 -10.25
CA TRP A 201 11.22 21.44 -10.35
C TRP A 201 11.60 20.78 -9.02
N SER A 202 10.65 20.10 -8.37
CA SER A 202 10.93 19.42 -7.11
C SER A 202 10.68 17.92 -7.24
N PHE A 203 11.69 17.13 -6.88
CA PHE A 203 11.55 15.69 -6.66
C PHE A 203 11.04 15.49 -5.22
N LYS A 204 9.80 15.03 -5.04
CA LYS A 204 9.21 14.80 -3.71
C LYS A 204 9.15 13.32 -3.39
N ILE A 205 9.99 12.86 -2.46
CA ILE A 205 9.77 11.65 -1.67
C ILE A 205 10.02 12.01 -0.19
N SER A 206 9.07 11.68 0.68
CA SER A 206 9.06 12.05 2.12
C SER A 206 10.25 11.45 2.91
N PRO A 207 10.88 12.15 3.89
CA PRO A 207 12.15 11.72 4.50
C PRO A 207 12.01 10.61 5.55
N GLY A 208 12.67 9.46 5.34
CA GLY A 208 13.12 8.54 6.41
C GLY A 208 12.87 7.02 6.25
N ILE A 209 12.84 6.46 5.04
CA ILE A 209 12.86 4.99 4.87
C ILE A 209 14.28 4.50 4.63
N SER A 210 14.74 3.55 5.44
CA SER A 210 15.75 2.58 5.03
C SER A 210 15.04 1.30 4.57
N PHE A 211 15.34 0.84 3.36
CA PHE A 211 14.93 -0.46 2.84
C PHE A 211 16.15 -1.40 2.82
N PRO A 212 15.96 -2.74 2.90
CA PRO A 212 17.02 -3.71 2.68
C PRO A 212 17.68 -3.51 1.30
N GLN A 213 18.98 -3.77 1.21
CA GLN A 213 19.87 -3.39 0.10
C GLN A 213 19.43 -3.88 -1.29
N ASP A 214 18.53 -4.85 -1.39
CA ASP A 214 18.04 -5.41 -2.65
C ASP A 214 16.73 -4.77 -3.15
N ILE A 215 16.08 -3.93 -2.35
CA ILE A 215 14.90 -3.09 -2.71
C ILE A 215 15.37 -1.63 -2.99
N SER A 216 16.66 -1.43 -3.22
CA SER A 216 17.25 -0.10 -3.37
C SER A 216 16.98 0.56 -4.71
N VAL A 217 16.59 -0.17 -5.76
CA VAL A 217 16.65 0.35 -7.13
C VAL A 217 15.33 0.92 -7.65
N SER A 218 14.18 0.58 -7.06
CA SER A 218 12.88 1.06 -7.56
C SER A 218 12.35 2.33 -6.86
N LEU A 219 12.96 2.81 -5.77
CA LEU A 219 12.49 4.01 -5.07
C LEU A 219 13.58 4.85 -4.36
N ALA A 220 14.88 4.57 -4.57
CA ALA A 220 15.93 5.39 -3.99
C ALA A 220 16.32 6.54 -4.92
N LEU A 221 16.40 7.76 -4.39
CA LEU A 221 17.58 8.63 -4.43
C LEU A 221 17.22 10.00 -3.81
N ASN A 222 17.79 10.32 -2.64
CA ASN A 222 18.17 11.71 -2.35
C ASN A 222 19.42 11.78 -1.47
N ALA A 223 20.40 12.54 -1.98
CA ALA A 223 21.47 13.26 -1.30
C ALA A 223 21.54 14.60 -2.07
N SER A 224 21.67 15.81 -1.51
CA SER A 224 22.14 16.27 -0.20
C SER A 224 21.80 17.76 -0.02
N SER A 225 21.79 18.20 1.25
CA SER A 225 22.21 19.51 1.80
C SER A 225 21.48 20.83 1.49
N ASN A 226 21.07 21.48 2.60
CA ASN A 226 21.11 22.94 2.89
C ASN A 226 19.98 23.85 2.37
N ILE A 227 19.10 24.33 3.28
CA ILE A 227 19.01 25.75 3.74
C ILE A 227 17.67 26.04 4.47
N GLU A 228 17.77 27.04 5.34
CA GLU A 228 17.06 27.40 6.57
C GLU A 228 15.57 27.77 6.51
N VAL A 229 15.00 27.65 7.70
CA VAL A 229 13.73 28.19 8.21
C VAL A 229 13.67 29.72 8.07
N ARG A 230 12.61 30.23 7.42
CA ARG A 230 11.78 31.34 7.89
C ARG A 230 10.34 31.16 7.42
#